data_AF-A0A847UYS5-F1
#
_entry.id   AF-A0A847UYS5-F1
#
_cell.length_a   1.000
_cell.length_b   1.000
_cell.length_c   1.000
_cell.angle_alpha   90.00
_cell.angle_beta   90.00
_cell.angle_gamma   90.00
#
_symmetry.space_group_name_H-M   'P 1'
#
loop_
_entity.id
_entity.type
_entity.pdbx_description
1 polymer ?
#
loop_
_entity_poly.entity_id
_entity_poly.type
_entity_poly.pdbx_seq_one_letter_code
_entity_poly.pdbx_strand_id
1 'polypeptide(L)'
;MYIVLRDRFTALWQKYFPGAELPITLEFRKDSSNVQKVPPPEGWSCLICQINWVRKGTPLVFDASSISCPGGLMHAGYSTKRPPEFRHFLSYGKPGVLEGERYKMTPEIVDSWEKTIPEFSSAGKEMHFT
;
A
#
# COMPACT_ATOMS: atom_id res chain seq x y z
N MET A 1 -6.57 21.57 22.46
CA MET A 1 -5.31 21.19 21.78
C MET A 1 -5.53 20.68 20.36
N TYR A 2 -6.46 19.73 20.12
CA TYR A 2 -6.75 19.19 18.79
C TYR A 2 -7.27 20.21 17.75
N ILE A 3 -8.09 21.17 18.17
CA ILE A 3 -8.68 22.19 17.27
C ILE A 3 -7.60 23.08 16.66
N VAL A 4 -6.64 23.55 17.46
CA VAL A 4 -5.54 24.41 16.98
C VAL A 4 -4.67 23.68 15.96
N LEU A 5 -4.39 22.39 16.19
CA LEU A 5 -3.62 21.58 15.25
C LEU A 5 -4.37 21.36 13.94
N ARG A 6 -5.67 21.01 14.02
CA ARG A 6 -6.55 20.85 12.85
C ARG A 6 -6.58 22.12 12.02
N ASP A 7 -6.87 23.26 12.65
CA ASP A 7 -7.05 24.54 11.94
C ASP A 7 -5.74 24.98 11.28
N ARG A 8 -4.61 24.79 11.99
CA ARG A 8 -3.28 25.03 11.43
C ARG A 8 -3.01 24.12 10.24
N PHE A 9 -3.31 22.83 10.33
CA PHE A 9 -3.13 21.89 9.22
C PHE A 9 -3.96 22.30 8.01
N THR A 10 -5.26 22.57 8.19
CA THR A 10 -6.15 22.96 7.10
C THR A 10 -5.69 24.26 6.43
N ALA A 11 -5.28 25.26 7.21
CA ALA A 11 -4.77 26.52 6.66
C ALA A 11 -3.49 26.33 5.84
N LEU A 12 -2.55 25.51 6.33
CA LEU A 12 -1.31 25.20 5.60
C LEU A 12 -1.57 24.35 4.36
N TRP A 13 -2.50 23.40 4.43
CA TRP A 13 -2.89 22.56 3.30
C TRP A 13 -3.46 23.41 2.16
N GLN A 14 -4.41 24.30 2.47
CA GLN A 14 -4.99 25.21 1.49
C GLN A 14 -3.95 26.16 0.88
N LYS A 15 -2.96 26.60 1.67
CA LYS A 15 -1.90 27.48 1.20
C LYS A 15 -0.94 26.78 0.22
N TYR A 16 -0.51 25.56 0.53
CA TYR A 16 0.56 24.88 -0.24
C TYR A 16 0.03 23.87 -1.26
N PHE A 17 -1.21 23.40 -1.10
CA PHE A 17 -1.86 22.43 -1.99
C PHE A 17 -3.26 22.92 -2.42
N PRO A 18 -3.36 24.12 -3.04
CA PRO A 18 -4.65 24.67 -3.42
C PRO A 18 -5.36 23.75 -4.42
N GLY A 19 -6.62 23.42 -4.12
CA GLY A 19 -7.44 22.53 -4.95
C GLY A 19 -7.17 21.03 -4.76
N ALA A 20 -6.19 20.63 -3.96
CA ALA A 20 -5.98 19.23 -3.62
C ALA A 20 -6.98 18.76 -2.55
N GLU A 21 -7.48 17.54 -2.70
CA GLU A 21 -8.23 16.84 -1.65
C GLU A 21 -7.39 16.66 -0.38
N LEU A 22 -8.05 16.47 0.77
CA LEU A 22 -7.34 16.13 2.01
C LEU A 22 -6.62 14.77 1.86
N PRO A 23 -5.45 14.60 2.50
CA PRO A 23 -4.73 13.35 2.43
C PRO A 23 -5.50 12.24 3.17
N ILE A 24 -5.41 11.02 2.64
CA ILE A 24 -5.77 9.83 3.39
C ILE A 24 -4.71 9.55 4.46
N THR A 25 -5.16 9.02 5.59
CA THR A 25 -4.29 8.62 6.70
C THR A 25 -4.19 7.10 6.77
N LEU A 26 -3.05 6.61 7.23
CA LEU A 26 -2.78 5.19 7.40
C LEU A 26 -2.12 4.95 8.75
N GLU A 27 -2.63 3.97 9.52
CA GLU A 27 -2.04 3.52 10.76
C GLU A 27 -2.05 1.98 10.85
N PHE A 28 -0.99 1.40 11.41
CA PHE A 28 -0.96 -0.03 11.74
C PHE A 28 -1.33 -0.24 13.22
N ARG A 29 -2.53 -0.75 13.47
CA ARG A 29 -3.12 -0.90 14.81
C ARG A 29 -3.23 -2.36 15.21
N LYS A 30 -3.22 -2.67 16.52
CA LYS A 30 -3.51 -4.04 16.99
C LYS A 30 -4.99 -4.40 16.86
N ASP A 31 -5.86 -3.41 16.98
CA ASP A 31 -7.32 -3.57 16.90
C ASP A 31 -7.93 -2.34 16.20
N SER A 32 -8.84 -2.59 15.26
CA SER A 32 -9.65 -1.60 14.58
C SER A 32 -11.15 -1.94 14.60
N SER A 33 -11.61 -2.60 15.67
CA SER A 33 -12.98 -3.10 15.87
C SER A 33 -14.12 -2.12 15.53
N ASN A 34 -13.88 -0.81 15.54
CA ASN A 34 -14.84 0.24 15.22
C ASN A 34 -15.04 0.51 13.71
N VAL A 35 -14.25 -0.12 12.83
CA VAL A 35 -14.28 0.13 11.38
C VAL A 35 -14.50 -1.17 10.61
N GLN A 36 -15.22 -1.08 9.49
CA GLN A 36 -15.45 -2.23 8.63
C GLN A 36 -14.13 -2.79 8.09
N LYS A 37 -13.93 -4.08 8.33
CA LYS A 37 -12.86 -4.86 7.74
C LYS A 37 -13.21 -5.26 6.31
N VAL A 38 -12.25 -5.07 5.41
CA VAL A 38 -12.36 -5.49 4.01
C VAL A 38 -12.32 -7.02 3.95
N PRO A 39 -13.35 -7.69 3.40
CA PRO A 39 -13.35 -9.14 3.29
C PRO A 39 -12.29 -9.62 2.28
N PRO A 40 -11.85 -10.88 2.38
CA PRO A 40 -11.02 -11.49 1.34
C PRO A 40 -11.70 -11.36 -0.03
N PRO A 41 -10.99 -10.87 -1.07
CA PRO A 41 -11.58 -10.75 -2.39
C PRO A 41 -11.75 -12.13 -3.04
N GLU A 42 -12.82 -12.32 -3.82
CA GLU A 42 -13.07 -13.55 -4.59
C GLU A 42 -12.06 -13.76 -5.75
N GLY A 43 -11.19 -12.78 -5.99
CA GLY A 43 -10.16 -12.82 -7.03
C GLY A 43 -9.13 -11.70 -6.88
N TRP A 44 -8.57 -11.27 -8.01
CA TRP A 44 -7.62 -10.15 -8.00
C TRP A 44 -8.32 -8.84 -7.62
N SER A 45 -7.79 -8.13 -6.63
CA SER A 45 -8.27 -6.84 -6.18
C SER A 45 -7.10 -5.97 -5.75
N CYS A 46 -6.95 -4.82 -6.41
CA CYS A 46 -5.87 -3.88 -6.12
C CYS A 46 -6.18 -3.09 -4.84
N LEU A 47 -5.28 -3.15 -3.85
CA LEU A 47 -5.33 -2.34 -2.63
C LEU A 47 -5.53 -0.84 -2.94
N ILE A 48 -4.82 -0.30 -3.92
CA ILE A 48 -4.89 1.13 -4.30
C ILE A 48 -6.28 1.49 -4.86
N CYS A 49 -6.94 0.57 -5.57
CA CYS A 49 -8.31 0.79 -6.03
C CYS A 49 -9.30 0.74 -4.86
N GLN A 50 -9.08 -0.15 -3.88
CA GLN A 50 -9.96 -0.29 -2.72
C GLN A 50 -9.94 0.94 -1.81
N ILE A 51 -8.79 1.60 -1.62
CA ILE A 51 -8.70 2.83 -0.80
C ILE A 51 -9.41 4.04 -1.44
N ASN A 52 -9.98 3.93 -2.64
CA ASN A 52 -10.82 4.98 -3.20
C ASN A 52 -12.08 5.26 -2.35
N TRP A 53 -12.57 4.27 -1.60
CA TRP A 53 -13.66 4.48 -0.64
C TRP A 53 -13.25 5.37 0.53
N VAL A 54 -11.98 5.25 0.97
CA VAL A 54 -11.40 6.12 2.01
C VAL A 54 -11.38 7.56 1.55
N ARG A 55 -11.01 7.81 0.29
CA ARG A 55 -11.08 9.17 -0.30
C ARG A 55 -12.50 9.76 -0.31
N LYS A 56 -13.53 8.91 -0.28
CA LYS A 56 -14.94 9.30 -0.19
C LYS A 56 -15.47 9.38 1.25
N GLY A 57 -14.59 9.27 2.24
CA GLY A 57 -14.93 9.37 3.67
C GLY A 57 -15.42 8.05 4.29
N THR A 58 -15.13 6.90 3.67
CA THR A 58 -15.41 5.57 4.25
C THR A 58 -14.12 4.95 4.79
N PRO A 59 -13.91 4.91 6.11
CA PRO A 59 -12.77 4.23 6.71
C PRO A 59 -12.74 2.75 6.33
N LEU A 60 -11.54 2.21 6.10
CA LEU A 60 -11.34 0.81 5.76
C LEU A 60 -10.23 0.19 6.60
N VAL A 61 -10.41 -1.08 6.96
CA VAL A 61 -9.39 -1.88 7.64
C VAL A 61 -9.02 -3.07 6.78
N PHE A 62 -7.73 -3.30 6.59
CA PHE A 62 -7.19 -4.46 5.89
C PHE A 62 -6.36 -5.32 6.83
N ASP A 63 -6.35 -6.62 6.58
CA ASP A 63 -5.29 -7.51 7.06
C ASP A 63 -4.69 -8.30 5.89
N ALA A 64 -3.86 -9.30 6.20
CA ALA A 64 -3.24 -10.15 5.20
C ALA A 64 -4.26 -10.88 4.30
N SER A 65 -5.46 -11.19 4.80
CA SER A 65 -6.51 -11.87 4.03
C SER A 65 -7.27 -10.93 3.10
N SER A 66 -7.31 -9.63 3.40
CA SER A 66 -7.97 -8.60 2.59
C SER A 66 -7.23 -8.23 1.29
N ILE A 67 -5.95 -8.63 1.15
CA ILE A 67 -5.07 -8.22 0.05
C ILE A 67 -4.73 -9.45 -0.82
N SER A 68 -5.09 -9.41 -2.11
CA SER A 68 -4.79 -10.53 -3.02
C SER A 68 -3.54 -10.35 -3.88
N CYS A 69 -3.01 -9.13 -4.05
CA CYS A 69 -1.82 -8.93 -4.88
C CYS A 69 -0.51 -9.13 -4.07
N PRO A 70 0.47 -9.91 -4.59
CA PRO A 70 1.73 -10.14 -3.88
C PRO A 70 2.51 -8.87 -3.55
N GLY A 71 2.50 -7.87 -4.45
CA GLY A 71 3.11 -6.58 -4.20
C GLY A 71 2.46 -5.82 -3.04
N GLY A 72 1.14 -5.89 -2.92
CA GLY A 72 0.40 -5.30 -1.80
C GLY A 72 0.76 -5.99 -0.47
N LEU A 73 0.82 -7.31 -0.45
CA LEU A 73 1.22 -8.07 0.75
C LEU A 73 2.65 -7.74 1.19
N MET A 74 3.60 -7.67 0.25
CA MET A 74 4.99 -7.31 0.53
C MET A 74 5.09 -5.90 1.14
N HIS A 75 4.51 -4.90 0.47
CA HIS A 75 4.66 -3.51 0.88
C HIS A 75 3.77 -3.11 2.06
N ALA A 76 2.71 -3.87 2.37
CA ALA A 76 1.94 -3.72 3.60
C ALA A 76 2.55 -4.46 4.81
N GLY A 77 3.66 -5.20 4.63
CA GLY A 77 4.35 -5.92 5.71
C GLY A 77 3.69 -7.24 6.12
N TYR A 78 2.83 -7.81 5.27
CA TYR A 78 2.15 -9.10 5.50
C TYR A 78 2.86 -10.28 4.84
N SER A 79 3.85 -10.01 3.98
CA SER A 79 4.74 -11.02 3.40
C SER A 79 6.17 -10.47 3.33
N THR A 80 7.15 -11.35 3.51
CA THR A 80 8.57 -11.08 3.24
C THR A 80 9.08 -11.87 2.04
N LYS A 81 8.21 -12.67 1.40
CA LYS A 81 8.59 -13.58 0.32
C LYS A 81 8.46 -12.88 -1.02
N ARG A 82 9.52 -12.95 -1.81
CA ARG A 82 9.54 -12.53 -3.21
C ARG A 82 9.69 -13.75 -4.13
N PRO A 83 8.96 -13.82 -5.25
CA PRO A 83 9.14 -14.91 -6.19
C PRO A 83 10.55 -14.86 -6.81
N PRO A 84 11.18 -16.01 -7.11
CA PRO A 84 12.54 -16.05 -7.67
C PRO A 84 12.71 -15.23 -8.95
N GLU A 85 11.67 -15.17 -9.76
CA GLU A 85 11.68 -14.46 -11.03
C GLU A 85 11.31 -12.97 -10.92
N PHE A 86 11.20 -12.43 -9.70
CA PHE A 86 10.78 -11.04 -9.47
C PHE A 86 11.66 -10.02 -10.21
N ARG A 87 12.98 -10.25 -10.22
CA ARG A 87 13.94 -9.41 -10.96
C ARG A 87 13.62 -9.30 -12.45
N HIS A 88 13.12 -10.37 -13.06
CA HIS A 88 12.69 -10.40 -14.45
C HIS A 88 11.30 -9.80 -14.61
N PHE A 89 10.38 -10.11 -13.69
CA PHE A 89 9.03 -9.55 -13.67
C PHE A 89 9.04 -8.03 -13.62
N LEU A 90 9.84 -7.39 -12.76
CA LEU A 90 9.87 -5.93 -12.67
C LEU A 90 10.66 -5.26 -13.82
N SER A 91 11.38 -6.05 -14.62
CA SER A 91 12.19 -5.56 -15.73
C SER A 91 11.64 -6.00 -17.09
N TYR A 92 12.48 -6.48 -18.00
CA TYR A 92 12.07 -6.83 -19.36
C TYR A 92 11.42 -8.21 -19.50
N GLY A 93 11.24 -8.95 -18.40
CA GLY A 93 10.68 -10.29 -18.39
C GLY A 93 11.70 -11.37 -18.64
N LYS A 94 11.20 -12.59 -18.87
CA LYS A 94 12.00 -13.76 -19.22
C LYS A 94 11.28 -14.54 -20.32
N PRO A 95 11.81 -14.55 -21.56
CA PRO A 95 11.15 -15.16 -22.71
C PRO A 95 10.67 -16.59 -22.42
N GLY A 96 9.41 -16.88 -22.74
CA GLY A 96 8.79 -18.19 -22.51
C GLY A 96 8.46 -18.53 -21.05
N VAL A 97 8.78 -17.64 -20.10
CA VAL A 97 8.53 -17.86 -18.66
C VAL A 97 7.56 -16.83 -18.11
N LEU A 98 7.82 -15.53 -18.32
CA LEU A 98 6.97 -14.45 -17.82
C LEU A 98 7.14 -13.16 -18.62
N GLU A 99 6.06 -12.39 -18.69
CA GLU A 99 6.10 -11.01 -19.17
C GLU A 99 6.65 -10.06 -18.09
N GLY A 100 7.46 -9.10 -18.51
CA GLY A 100 8.00 -8.06 -17.64
C GLY A 100 7.17 -6.78 -17.66
N GLU A 101 7.00 -6.17 -16.49
CA GLU A 101 6.36 -4.87 -16.27
C GLU A 101 7.16 -3.69 -16.82
N ARG A 102 8.47 -3.87 -17.06
CA ARG A 102 9.39 -2.87 -17.64
C ARG A 102 9.49 -1.57 -16.81
N TYR A 103 9.21 -1.64 -15.50
CA TYR A 103 9.41 -0.50 -14.59
C TYR A 103 10.89 -0.21 -14.30
N LYS A 104 11.74 -1.23 -14.35
CA LYS A 104 13.20 -1.11 -14.25
C LYS A 104 13.86 -1.68 -15.51
N MET A 105 14.96 -1.08 -15.94
CA MET A 105 15.57 -1.44 -17.23
C MET A 105 16.16 -2.85 -17.25
N THR A 106 16.85 -3.27 -16.17
CA THR A 106 17.48 -4.60 -16.09
C THR A 106 17.20 -5.28 -14.75
N PRO A 107 17.28 -6.62 -14.68
CA PRO A 107 17.13 -7.36 -13.43
C PRO A 107 18.13 -6.95 -12.33
N GLU A 108 19.35 -6.54 -12.67
CA GLU A 108 20.39 -6.12 -11.72
C GLU A 108 20.05 -4.79 -11.05
N ILE A 109 19.33 -3.91 -11.76
CA ILE A 109 18.77 -2.68 -11.18
C ILE A 109 17.68 -3.05 -10.16
N VAL A 110 16.88 -4.08 -10.44
CA VAL A 110 15.89 -4.58 -9.49
C VAL A 110 16.58 -5.10 -8.24
N ASP A 111 17.58 -5.99 -8.37
CA ASP A 111 18.33 -6.52 -7.23
C ASP A 111 18.96 -5.41 -6.37
N SER A 112 19.53 -4.39 -7.02
CA SER A 112 20.17 -3.26 -6.33
C SER A 112 19.14 -2.41 -5.59
N TRP A 113 17.98 -2.17 -6.21
CA TRP A 113 16.87 -1.46 -5.60
C TRP A 113 16.27 -2.25 -4.43
N GLU A 114 16.11 -3.57 -4.53
CA GLU A 114 15.57 -4.39 -3.45
C GLU A 114 16.35 -4.27 -2.15
N LYS A 115 17.69 -4.16 -2.24
CA LYS A 115 18.56 -3.93 -1.07
C LYS A 115 18.33 -2.59 -0.37
N THR A 116 17.69 -1.63 -1.04
CA THR A 116 17.36 -0.31 -0.48
C THR A 116 16.00 -0.29 0.22
N ILE A 117 15.19 -1.34 0.04
CA ILE A 117 13.85 -1.42 0.63
C ILE A 117 14.03 -1.88 2.08
N PRO A 118 13.58 -1.09 3.08
CA PRO A 118 13.63 -1.52 4.46
C PRO A 118 12.69 -2.71 4.69
N GLU A 119 13.12 -3.63 5.54
CA GLU A 119 12.24 -4.68 6.04
C GLU A 119 11.15 -4.07 6.91
N PHE A 120 9.91 -4.53 6.71
CA PHE A 120 8.76 -4.06 7.44
C PHE A 120 7.81 -5.22 7.73
N SER A 121 7.33 -5.31 8.98
CA SER A 121 6.42 -6.37 9.41
C SER A 121 5.19 -5.76 10.10
N SER A 122 4.03 -6.21 9.62
CA SER A 122 2.71 -5.90 10.16
C SER A 122 2.10 -7.09 10.89
N ALA A 123 2.93 -8.04 11.34
CA ALA A 123 2.47 -9.20 12.10
C ALA A 123 1.66 -8.75 13.33
N GLY A 124 0.43 -9.28 13.44
CA GLY A 124 -0.50 -8.94 14.53
C GLY A 124 -1.06 -7.51 14.48
N LYS A 125 -0.95 -6.82 13.34
CA LYS A 125 -1.52 -5.48 13.13
C LYS A 125 -2.43 -5.43 11.91
N GLU A 126 -3.47 -4.63 12.02
CA GLU A 126 -4.39 -4.26 10.95
C GLU A 126 -3.99 -2.91 10.35
N MET A 127 -4.18 -2.79 9.04
CA MET A 127 -3.88 -1.59 8.26
C MET A 127 -5.13 -0.73 8.18
N HIS A 128 -5.18 0.33 8.98
CA HIS A 128 -6.34 1.19 9.21
C HIS A 128 -6.23 2.47 8.38
N PHE A 129 -7.18 2.71 7.48
CA PHE A 129 -7.28 3.92 6.69
C PHE A 129 -8.44 4.81 7.13
N THR A 130 -8.18 6.11 7.25
CA THR A 130 -9.18 7.17 7.53
C THR A 130 -8.96 8.41 6.67
#